data_AF-A0A9E7R6P1-F1
#
_entry.id   AF-A0A9E7R6P1-F1
#
_cell.length_a   1.000
_cell.length_b   1.000
_cell.length_c   1.000
_cell.angle_alpha   90.00
_cell.angle_beta   90.00
_cell.angle_gamma   90.00
#
_symmetry.space_group_name_H-M   'P 1'
#
loop_
_entity.id
_entity.type
_entity.pdbx_description
1 polymer ?
#
loop_
_entity_poly.entity_id
_entity_poly.type
_entity_poly.pdbx_seq_one_letter_code
_entity_poly.pdbx_strand_id
1 'polypeptide(L)' 'MVGEFGAAIDRVRIDALTGGTFLAKIDAEQYRDGERRAVTFDARPSDAIAVALRLDCPIQVSDDVLAEAGRSPEEFDVT' A
#
# COMPACT_ATOMS: atom_id res chain seq x y z
N MET A 1 -17.29 -2.54 5.38
CA MET A 1 -16.44 -1.35 5.57
C MET A 1 -15.19 -1.83 6.31
N VAL A 2 -13.95 -1.45 5.95
CA VAL A 2 -12.72 -2.10 6.48
C VAL A 2 -12.64 -2.06 8.02
N GLY A 3 -13.16 -1.02 8.67
CA GLY A 3 -13.26 -0.95 10.14
C GLY A 3 -14.20 -1.99 10.78
N GLU A 4 -15.12 -2.58 10.02
CA GLU A 4 -16.02 -3.65 10.49
C GLU A 4 -15.32 -5.02 10.59
N PHE A 5 -14.12 -5.17 10.02
CA PHE A 5 -13.34 -6.41 10.09
C PHE A 5 -12.47 -6.53 11.35
N GLY A 6 -12.57 -5.57 12.28
CA GLY A 6 -11.73 -5.55 13.49
C GLY A 6 -10.24 -5.37 13.19
N ALA A 7 -9.92 -4.83 12.01
CA ALA A 7 -8.56 -4.56 11.56
C ALA A 7 -8.34 -3.05 11.41
N ALA A 8 -7.33 -2.50 12.09
CA ALA A 8 -6.86 -1.14 11.84
C ALA A 8 -5.78 -1.19 10.75
N ILE A 9 -5.98 -0.46 9.64
CA ILE A 9 -4.98 -0.40 8.57
C ILE A 9 -3.85 0.53 8.99
N ASP A 10 -2.62 0.03 8.99
CA ASP A 10 -1.44 0.81 9.38
C ASP A 10 -0.89 1.61 8.22
N ARG A 11 -0.75 0.96 7.06
CA ARG A 11 -0.12 1.51 5.86
C ARG A 11 -0.42 0.65 4.64
N VAL A 12 -0.13 1.20 3.47
CA VAL A 12 -0.03 0.44 2.23
C VAL A 12 1.37 0.55 1.65
N ARG A 13 1.81 -0.49 0.96
CA ARG A 13 3.14 -0.60 0.35
C ARG A 13 3.01 -0.98 -1.11
N ILE A 14 3.69 -0.27 -2.00
CA ILE A 14 3.97 -0.72 -3.36
C ILE A 14 5.40 -1.27 -3.33
N ASP A 15 5.54 -2.58 -3.15
CA ASP A 15 6.82 -3.19 -2.77
C ASP A 15 7.49 -4.02 -3.88
N ALA A 16 6.82 -4.24 -5.01
CA ALA A 16 7.41 -4.95 -6.15
C ALA A 16 6.87 -4.47 -7.50
N LEU A 17 7.71 -4.63 -8.52
CA LEU A 17 7.39 -4.48 -9.93
C LEU A 17 7.88 -5.75 -10.64
N THR A 18 6.95 -6.54 -11.18
CA THR A 18 7.27 -7.82 -11.83
C THR A 18 6.69 -7.83 -13.22
N GLY A 19 7.54 -7.90 -14.25
CA GLY A 19 7.10 -7.94 -15.64
C GLY A 19 6.23 -6.73 -16.03
N GLY A 20 6.60 -5.54 -15.54
CA GLY A 20 5.82 -4.31 -15.76
C GLY A 20 4.52 -4.21 -14.95
N THR A 21 4.25 -5.15 -14.05
CA THR A 21 3.08 -5.12 -13.17
C THR A 21 3.49 -4.77 -11.74
N PHE A 22 3.01 -3.63 -11.25
CA PHE A 22 3.18 -3.20 -9.86
C PHE A 22 2.33 -4.06 -8.92
N LEU A 23 2.90 -4.43 -7.77
CA LEU A 23 2.26 -5.20 -6.71
C LEU A 23 2.21 -4.38 -5.44
N ALA A 24 1.13 -4.53 -4.67
CA ALA A 24 0.95 -3.81 -3.43
C ALA A 24 0.51 -4.73 -2.28
N LYS A 25 0.75 -4.25 -1.07
CA LYS A 25 0.35 -4.89 0.18
C LYS A 25 -0.29 -3.89 1.10
N ILE A 26 -1.24 -4.34 1.90
CA ILE A 26 -1.89 -3.58 2.95
C ILE A 26 -1.49 -4.23 4.27
N ASP A 27 -0.77 -3.49 5.11
CA ASP A 27 -0.41 -3.94 6.44
C ASP A 27 -1.47 -3.44 7.43
N ALA A 28 -1.93 -4.33 8.31
CA ALA A 28 -2.97 -4.04 9.27
C ALA A 28 -2.81 -4.81 10.58
N GLU A 29 -3.60 -4.36 11.54
CA GLU A 29 -3.60 -4.72 12.94
C GLU A 29 -4.92 -5.38 13.28
N GLN A 30 -4.95 -6.70 13.46
CA GLN A 30 -6.16 -7.40 13.92
C GLN A 30 -6.11 -7.62 15.42
N TYR A 31 -7.24 -7.34 16.08
CA TYR A 31 -7.43 -7.67 17.50
C TYR A 31 -8.32 -8.89 17.62
N ARG A 32 -7.78 -9.98 18.20
CA ARG A 32 -8.54 -11.21 18.46
C ARG A 32 -8.21 -11.74 19.84
N ASP A 33 -9.23 -12.03 20.63
CA ASP A 33 -9.09 -12.55 22.00
C ASP A 33 -8.19 -11.68 22.91
N GLY A 34 -8.15 -10.36 22.65
CA GLY A 34 -7.33 -9.39 23.39
C GLY A 34 -5.88 -9.28 22.90
N GLU A 35 -5.46 -10.08 21.93
CA GLU A 35 -4.12 -10.03 21.35
C GLU A 35 -4.08 -9.26 20.04
N ARG A 36 -3.03 -8.44 19.88
CA ARG A 36 -2.71 -7.66 18.67
C ARG A 36 -1.91 -8.53 17.71
N ARG A 37 -2.37 -8.70 16.48
CA ARG A 37 -1.69 -9.49 15.44
C ARG A 37 -1.52 -8.68 14.17
N ALA A 38 -0.27 -8.56 13.72
CA ALA A 38 0.05 -8.03 12.40
C ALA A 38 -0.44 -8.99 11.31
N VAL A 39 -1.12 -8.43 10.32
CA VAL A 39 -1.59 -9.13 9.12
C VAL A 39 -1.23 -8.31 7.89
N THR A 40 -0.89 -9.01 6.82
CA THR A 40 -0.60 -8.39 5.52
C THR A 40 -1.51 -9.01 4.48
N PHE A 41 -2.13 -8.16 3.66
CA PHE A 41 -2.98 -8.56 2.56
C PHE A 41 -2.34 -8.17 1.24
N ASP A 42 -2.30 -9.10 0.29
CA ASP A 42 -1.94 -8.76 -1.08
C ASP A 42 -3.07 -7.95 -1.72
N ALA A 43 -2.70 -6.90 -2.44
CA ALA A 43 -3.63 -6.00 -3.10
C ALA A 43 -3.06 -5.51 -4.44
N ARG A 44 -3.95 -5.10 -5.35
CA ARG A 44 -3.50 -4.31 -6.50
C ARG A 44 -3.17 -2.89 -6.04
N PRO A 45 -2.20 -2.21 -6.68
CA PRO A 45 -1.84 -0.84 -6.31
C PRO A 45 -3.02 0.14 -6.30
N SER A 46 -3.94 0.05 -7.27
CA SER A 46 -5.12 0.92 -7.33
C SER A 46 -6.02 0.77 -6.09
N ASP A 47 -6.24 -0.47 -5.64
CA ASP A 47 -7.10 -0.77 -4.50
C ASP A 47 -6.41 -0.31 -3.19
N ALA A 48 -5.11 -0.58 -3.06
CA ALA A 48 -4.30 -0.16 -1.92
C ALA A 48 -4.26 1.37 -1.78
N ILE A 49 -4.01 2.10 -2.87
CA ILE A 49 -4.02 3.57 -2.87
C ILE A 49 -5.41 4.10 -2.49
N ALA A 50 -6.48 3.54 -3.04
CA ALA A 50 -7.84 3.95 -2.69
C ALA A 50 -8.15 3.75 -1.19
N VAL A 51 -7.69 2.64 -0.60
CA VAL A 51 -7.81 2.39 0.85
C VAL A 51 -7.02 3.41 1.66
N ALA A 52 -5.78 3.70 1.26
CA ALA A 52 -4.94 4.66 1.95
C ALA A 52 -5.54 6.07 1.95
N LEU A 53 -6.04 6.53 0.80
CA LEU A 53 -6.73 7.81 0.68
C LEU A 53 -8.03 7.84 1.50
N ARG A 54 -8.76 6.73 1.58
CA ARG A 54 -10.03 6.64 2.32
C ARG A 54 -9.83 6.71 3.83
N LEU A 55 -8.71 6.17 4.32
CA LEU A 55 -8.39 6.00 5.75
C LEU A 55 -7.31 6.95 6.25
N ASP A 56 -6.74 7.78 5.36
CA ASP A 56 -5.65 8.70 5.65
C ASP A 56 -4.41 7.98 6.24
N CYS A 57 -4.06 6.81 5.69
CA CYS A 57 -2.90 6.05 6.11
C CYS A 57 -1.70 6.23 5.16
N PRO A 58 -0.46 6.04 5.64
CA PRO A 58 0.74 6.21 4.82
C PRO A 58 0.78 5.27 3.61
N ILE A 59 1.20 5.84 2.47
CA ILE A 59 1.59 5.11 1.26
C ILE A 59 3.12 5.06 1.24
N GLN A 60 3.67 3.86 1.12
CA GLN A 60 5.11 3.64 1.00
C GLN A 60 5.42 2.95 -0.33
N VAL A 61 6.56 3.29 -0.93
CA VAL A 61 7.07 2.65 -2.13
C VAL A 61 8.47 2.13 -1.80
N SER A 62 8.79 0.90 -2.21
CA SER A 62 10.13 0.36 -1.99
C SER A 62 11.17 1.05 -2.88
N ASP A 63 12.40 1.12 -2.39
CA ASP A 63 13.52 1.69 -3.14
C ASP A 63 13.75 0.96 -4.47
N ASP A 64 13.55 -0.37 -4.50
CA ASP A 64 13.68 -1.18 -5.72
C ASP A 64 12.66 -0.76 -6.79
N VAL A 65 11.40 -0.51 -6.39
CA VAL A 65 10.36 -0.03 -7.31
C VAL A 65 10.65 1.38 -7.79
N LEU A 66 11.14 2.27 -6.91
CA LEU A 66 11.56 3.61 -7.29
C LEU A 66 12.78 3.59 -8.22
N ALA A 67 13.73 2.69 -8.02
CA ALA A 67 14.89 2.54 -8.89
C ALA A 67 14.51 2.02 -10.28
N GLU A 68 13.53 1.13 -10.37
CA GLU A 68 13.09 0.55 -11.65
C GLU A 68 12.14 1.47 -12.44
N ALA A 69 11.21 2.15 -11.76
CA ALA A 69 10.12 2.89 -12.42
C ALA A 69 9.93 4.33 -11.95
N GLY A 70 10.77 4.82 -11.03
CA GLY A 70 10.77 6.20 -10.60
C GLY A 70 11.10 7.14 -11.76
N ARG A 71 10.42 8.28 -11.80
CA ARG A 71 10.62 9.33 -12.79
C ARG A 71 10.75 10.66 -12.07
N SER A 72 11.56 11.56 -12.62
CA SER A 72 11.75 12.86 -12.00
C SER A 72 10.52 13.74 -12.23
N PRO A 73 10.21 14.69 -11.33
CA PRO A 73 9.06 15.60 -11.49
C PRO A 73 9.06 16.33 -12.84
N GLU A 74 10.24 16.70 -13.34
CA GLU A 74 10.40 17.44 -14.60
C GLU A 74 9.96 16.62 -15.83
N GLU A 75 10.00 15.28 -15.75
CA GLU A 75 9.51 14.41 -16.81
C GLU A 75 7.97 14.43 -16.94
N PHE A 76 7.27 14.94 -15.92
CA PHE A 76 5.80 15.05 -15.92
C PHE A 76 5.30 16.44 -16.36
N ASP A 77 6.17 17.45 -16.41
CA ASP A 77 5.84 18.83 -16.80
C ASP A 77 5.79 19.06 -18.33
N VAL A 78 5.80 17.98 -19.13
CA VAL A 78 5.65 18.08 -20.58
C VAL A 78 4.15 18.13 -20.92
N THR A 79 3.56 19.33 -20.84
CA THR A 79 2.29 19.68 -21.51
C THR A 79 2.52 20.72 -22.57
#